data_AF-A0A950QXA4-F1
#
_entry.id   AF-A0A950QXA4-F1
#
_cell.length_a   1.000
_cell.length_b   1.000
_cell.length_c   1.000
_cell.angle_alpha   90.00
_cell.angle_beta   90.00
_cell.angle_gamma   90.00
#
_symmetry.space_group_name_H-M   'P 1'
#
loop_
_entity.id
_entity.type
_entity.pdbx_description
1 polymer ?
#
loop_
_entity_poly.entity_id
_entity_poly.type
_entity_poly.pdbx_seq_one_letter_code
_entity_poly.pdbx_strand_id
1 'polypeptide(L)'
;MKYTCLALLVTLACSMAGGDTLILKDGQKIEGRYLSSTDSAVQFEVNGKPFTYSTWLIRELRFHPGASPSPAPAMAYSGPRGKEQQDQFCAVLKDYIQARNKVAAEANPIRRAEMHPPDPWSFENLIARVFGPNGEFVDWTGRLFFSVTGSDVVLTFQPTCGSGSSISFTNGYPADQRASVRAAHIPLSSPLAEKLREASPGGVFRVSGDLFARDRAGTSHMTSAGNQSDARQRFEGAQANAAANVTNPQYLAQFTDLAAAGH
;
A
#
# COMPACT_ATOMS: atom_id res chain seq x y z
N MET A 1 -17.41 56.14 -50.26
CA MET A 1 -16.91 56.53 -48.92
C MET A 1 -16.09 55.38 -48.38
N LYS A 2 -14.89 55.70 -47.88
CA LYS A 2 -13.87 54.82 -47.31
C LYS A 2 -14.34 54.29 -45.94
N TYR A 3 -13.87 53.12 -45.49
CA TYR A 3 -13.31 52.80 -44.14
C TYR A 3 -12.94 51.30 -44.11
N THR A 4 -11.70 50.95 -44.45
CA THR A 4 -10.55 50.63 -43.56
C THR A 4 -10.74 49.40 -42.65
N CYS A 5 -9.95 48.38 -42.98
CA CYS A 5 -9.56 47.21 -42.21
C CYS A 5 -9.19 47.55 -40.75
N LEU A 6 -9.70 46.78 -39.77
CA LEU A 6 -9.13 46.74 -38.42
C LEU A 6 -8.82 45.26 -38.08
N ALA A 7 -7.56 44.89 -38.27
CA ALA A 7 -7.02 43.61 -37.82
C ALA A 7 -6.83 43.67 -36.30
N LEU A 8 -7.72 43.01 -35.55
CA LEU A 8 -7.55 42.82 -34.12
C LEU A 8 -6.64 41.60 -33.89
N LEU A 9 -5.33 41.85 -33.93
CA LEU A 9 -4.29 40.91 -33.54
C LEU A 9 -4.27 40.81 -32.01
N VAL A 10 -4.98 39.82 -31.46
CA VAL A 10 -4.89 39.46 -30.04
C VAL A 10 -3.61 38.68 -29.84
N THR A 11 -2.55 39.37 -29.41
CA THR A 11 -1.31 38.75 -28.92
C THR A 11 -1.59 38.04 -27.60
N LEU A 12 -1.90 36.74 -27.70
CA LEU A 12 -1.94 35.82 -26.58
C LEU A 12 -0.50 35.59 -26.10
N ALA A 13 0.00 36.48 -25.24
CA ALA A 13 1.24 36.26 -24.52
C ALA A 13 1.00 35.13 -23.50
N CYS A 14 1.31 33.89 -23.89
CA CYS A 14 1.44 32.78 -22.96
C CYS A 14 2.59 33.12 -22.00
N SER A 15 2.24 33.65 -20.83
CA SER A 15 3.13 33.72 -19.69
C SER A 15 3.61 32.29 -19.41
N MET A 16 4.82 31.96 -19.85
CA MET A 16 5.48 30.73 -19.43
C MET A 16 5.86 30.93 -17.98
N ALA A 17 4.93 30.60 -17.07
CA ALA A 17 5.24 30.47 -15.67
C ALA A 17 6.32 29.40 -15.55
N GLY A 18 7.53 29.80 -15.16
CA GLY A 18 8.65 28.88 -14.99
C GLY A 18 8.29 27.86 -13.91
N GLY A 19 8.00 26.63 -14.34
CA GLY A 19 7.79 25.49 -13.43
C GLY A 19 9.11 24.99 -12.87
N ASP A 20 9.05 24.30 -11.73
CA ASP A 20 10.15 23.48 -11.24
C ASP A 20 10.55 22.44 -12.30
N THR A 21 11.79 21.95 -12.25
CA THR A 21 12.28 20.92 -13.18
C THR A 21 12.74 19.69 -12.42
N LEU A 22 12.15 18.55 -12.76
CA LEU A 22 12.58 17.22 -12.34
C LEU A 22 13.40 16.59 -13.47
N ILE A 23 14.62 16.15 -13.15
CA ILE A 23 15.52 15.49 -14.09
C ILE A 23 15.69 14.04 -13.64
N LEU A 24 15.30 13.10 -14.49
CA LEU A 24 15.44 11.66 -14.24
C LEU A 24 16.86 11.17 -14.59
N LYS A 25 17.22 9.98 -14.10
CA LYS A 25 18.53 9.36 -14.33
C LYS A 25 18.82 9.07 -15.79
N ASP A 26 17.80 8.75 -16.59
CA ASP A 26 17.90 8.58 -18.04
C ASP A 26 18.11 9.91 -18.80
N GLY A 27 18.06 11.05 -18.11
CA GLY A 27 18.21 12.38 -18.69
C GLY A 27 16.91 13.03 -19.12
N GLN A 28 15.75 12.37 -18.97
CA GLN A 28 14.46 12.98 -19.20
C GLN A 28 14.26 14.18 -18.27
N LYS A 29 13.81 15.29 -18.84
CA LYS A 29 13.45 16.51 -18.12
C LYS A 29 11.94 16.65 -18.08
N ILE A 30 11.42 16.93 -16.90
CA ILE A 30 9.99 17.08 -16.64
C ILE A 30 9.81 18.44 -15.99
N GLU A 31 9.06 19.31 -16.66
CA GLU A 31 8.72 20.65 -16.15
C GLU A 31 7.33 20.60 -15.52
N GLY A 32 7.19 21.19 -14.34
CA GLY A 32 5.97 21.08 -13.55
C GLY A 32 6.02 21.86 -12.24
N ARG A 33 5.16 21.53 -11.30
CA ARG A 33 5.18 22.10 -9.95
C ARG A 33 5.48 21.00 -8.94
N TYR A 34 6.50 21.20 -8.12
CA TYR A 34 6.70 20.32 -6.97
C TYR A 34 5.52 20.43 -6.00
N LEU A 35 4.97 19.30 -5.59
CA LEU A 35 3.88 19.25 -4.62
C LEU A 35 4.40 18.86 -3.24
N SER A 36 4.98 17.66 -3.15
CA SER A 36 5.49 17.08 -1.91
C SER A 36 6.56 16.00 -2.18
N SER A 37 7.27 15.58 -1.14
CA SER A 37 8.18 14.44 -1.19
C SER A 37 8.10 13.62 0.09
N THR A 38 8.49 12.37 -0.05
CA THR A 38 8.76 11.38 1.00
C THR A 38 10.14 10.79 0.76
N ASP A 39 10.60 9.89 1.63
CA ASP A 39 11.91 9.22 1.47
C ASP A 39 12.00 8.43 0.15
N SER A 40 10.88 7.89 -0.35
CA SER A 40 10.84 6.99 -1.51
C SER A 40 10.22 7.60 -2.77
N ALA A 41 9.53 8.74 -2.67
CA ALA A 41 8.79 9.33 -3.79
C ALA A 41 8.67 10.86 -3.75
N VAL A 42 8.58 11.47 -4.94
CA VAL A 42 8.30 12.88 -5.18
C VAL A 42 6.99 13.02 -5.95
N GLN A 43 6.05 13.81 -5.42
CA GLN A 43 4.84 14.21 -6.13
C GLN A 43 5.08 15.50 -6.91
N PHE A 44 4.78 15.45 -8.19
CA PHE A 44 5.06 16.51 -9.14
C PHE A 44 3.85 16.72 -10.06
N GLU A 45 3.36 17.95 -10.15
CA GLU A 45 2.24 18.30 -11.02
C GLU A 45 2.74 18.67 -12.41
N VAL A 46 2.27 17.97 -13.45
CA VAL A 46 2.61 18.25 -14.84
C VAL A 46 1.31 18.54 -15.58
N ASN A 47 1.20 19.73 -16.17
CA ASN A 47 -0.02 20.20 -16.85
C ASN A 47 -1.28 20.10 -15.97
N GLY A 48 -1.19 20.47 -14.69
CA GLY A 48 -2.31 20.44 -13.75
C GLY A 48 -2.70 19.04 -13.24
N LYS A 49 -1.90 18.00 -13.54
CA LYS A 49 -2.14 16.63 -13.07
C LYS A 49 -1.00 16.17 -12.16
N PRO A 50 -1.27 15.63 -10.98
CA PRO A 50 -0.24 15.09 -10.09
C PRO A 50 0.29 13.76 -10.64
N PHE A 51 1.61 13.63 -10.63
CA PHE A 51 2.36 12.40 -10.92
C PHE A 51 3.27 12.08 -9.74
N THR A 52 3.51 10.80 -9.48
CA THR A 52 4.44 10.35 -8.44
C THR A 52 5.65 9.70 -9.09
N TYR A 53 6.84 10.20 -8.78
CA TYR A 53 8.12 9.70 -9.25
C TYR A 53 8.89 9.09 -8.10
N SER A 54 9.44 7.89 -8.25
CA SER A 54 10.29 7.33 -7.20
C SER A 54 11.60 8.11 -7.08
N THR A 55 12.06 8.36 -5.85
CA THR A 55 13.33 9.04 -5.58
C THR A 55 14.52 8.31 -6.20
N TRP A 56 14.43 6.98 -6.40
CA TRP A 56 15.50 6.22 -7.06
C TRP A 56 15.70 6.62 -8.53
N LEU A 57 14.65 7.06 -9.22
CA LEU A 57 14.68 7.48 -10.63
C LEU A 57 15.17 8.91 -10.82
N ILE A 58 15.16 9.70 -9.75
CA ILE A 58 15.41 11.13 -9.81
C ILE A 58 16.92 11.35 -9.71
N ARG A 59 17.46 12.11 -10.67
CA ARG A 59 18.85 12.56 -10.67
C ARG A 59 18.98 13.93 -10.00
N GLU A 60 18.04 14.83 -10.30
CA GLU A 60 18.10 16.22 -9.85
C GLU A 60 16.70 16.82 -9.79
N LEU A 61 16.44 17.67 -8.79
CA LEU A 61 15.23 18.48 -8.66
C LEU A 61 15.65 19.95 -8.53
N ARG A 62 15.20 20.80 -9.46
CA ARG A 62 15.50 22.23 -9.51
C ARG A 62 14.24 23.05 -9.25
N PHE A 63 14.33 23.94 -8.27
CA PHE A 63 13.26 24.88 -7.96
C PHE A 63 13.50 26.21 -8.68
N HIS A 64 12.49 26.71 -9.38
CA HIS A 64 12.61 28.01 -10.06
C HIS A 64 12.02 29.13 -9.18
N PRO A 65 12.77 30.23 -8.96
CA PRO A 65 12.29 31.34 -8.17
C PRO A 65 11.14 32.05 -8.90
N GLY A 66 9.92 31.93 -8.37
CA GLY A 66 8.71 32.49 -8.96
C GLY A 66 7.48 31.58 -8.86
N ALA A 67 7.65 30.31 -8.53
CA ALA A 67 6.54 29.41 -8.24
C ALA A 67 5.85 29.83 -6.93
N SER A 68 4.52 29.99 -6.95
CA SER A 68 3.72 30.17 -5.73
C SER A 68 4.05 29.07 -4.72
N PRO A 69 4.18 29.40 -3.42
CA PRO A 69 4.56 28.42 -2.41
C PRO A 69 3.59 27.24 -2.46
N SER A 70 4.14 26.05 -2.75
CA SER A 70 3.38 24.81 -2.66
C SER A 70 2.82 24.67 -1.24
N PRO A 71 1.58 24.18 -1.06
CA PRO A 71 1.11 23.80 0.27
C PRO A 71 2.17 22.93 0.95
N ALA A 72 2.45 23.23 2.22
CA ALA A 72 3.48 22.54 2.99
C ALA A 72 3.31 21.00 2.84
N PRO A 73 4.41 20.24 2.67
CA PRO A 73 4.35 18.80 2.56
C PRO A 73 3.49 18.25 3.69
N ALA A 74 2.54 17.37 3.36
CA ALA A 74 1.78 16.64 4.36
C ALA A 74 2.79 16.05 5.37
N MET A 75 2.56 16.26 6.66
CA MET A 75 3.49 15.81 7.69
C MET A 75 3.80 14.33 7.46
N ALA A 76 5.09 13.99 7.34
CA ALA A 76 5.52 12.61 7.25
C ALA A 76 4.90 11.85 8.45
N TYR A 77 4.30 10.69 8.18
CA TYR A 77 3.74 9.86 9.24
C TYR A 77 4.86 9.51 10.23
N SER A 78 4.75 10.03 11.46
CA SER A 78 5.70 9.83 12.55
C SER A 78 5.35 8.66 13.45
N GLY A 79 4.44 7.80 13.00
CA GLY A 79 4.06 6.62 13.76
C GLY A 79 5.15 5.54 13.76
N PRO A 80 4.88 4.43 14.47
CA PRO A 80 5.83 3.34 14.64
C PRO A 80 6.19 2.72 13.29
N ARG A 81 7.47 2.40 13.11
CA ARG A 81 8.03 1.75 11.92
C ARG A 81 8.90 0.56 12.33
N GLY A 82 9.24 -0.31 11.39
CA GLY A 82 10.17 -1.40 11.69
C GLY A 82 9.58 -2.43 12.65
N LYS A 83 10.44 -2.89 13.56
CA LYS A 83 10.08 -3.86 14.59
C LYS A 83 8.94 -3.38 15.50
N GLU A 84 8.93 -2.10 15.88
CA GLU A 84 7.88 -1.56 16.77
C GLU A 84 6.50 -1.66 16.10
N GLN A 85 6.42 -1.31 14.82
CA GLN A 85 5.19 -1.43 14.04
C GLN A 85 4.73 -2.89 13.96
N GLN A 86 5.65 -3.81 13.69
CA GLN A 86 5.36 -5.25 13.67
C GLN A 86 4.87 -5.75 15.03
N ASP A 87 5.50 -5.33 16.13
CA ASP A 87 5.11 -5.73 17.49
C ASP A 87 3.68 -5.27 17.80
N GLN A 88 3.33 -4.04 17.40
CA GLN A 88 1.95 -3.52 17.55
C GLN A 88 0.94 -4.30 16.71
N PHE A 89 1.26 -4.60 15.45
CA PHE A 89 0.43 -5.46 14.62
C PHE A 89 0.19 -6.82 15.28
N CYS A 90 1.26 -7.43 15.78
CA CYS A 90 1.19 -8.73 16.45
C CYS A 90 0.37 -8.67 17.74
N ALA A 91 0.41 -7.57 18.49
CA ALA A 91 -0.44 -7.36 19.66
C ALA A 91 -1.93 -7.30 19.27
N VAL A 92 -2.29 -6.47 18.27
CA VAL A 92 -3.67 -6.37 17.76
C VAL A 92 -4.18 -7.72 17.28
N LEU A 93 -3.35 -8.47 16.54
CA LEU A 93 -3.69 -9.81 16.05
C LEU A 93 -3.93 -10.80 17.20
N LYS A 94 -3.03 -10.81 18.18
CA LYS A 94 -3.12 -11.69 19.34
C LYS A 94 -4.41 -11.42 20.12
N ASP A 95 -4.72 -10.16 20.40
CA ASP A 95 -5.90 -9.77 21.18
C ASP A 95 -7.19 -10.19 20.46
N TYR A 96 -7.25 -9.98 19.14
CA TYR A 96 -8.41 -10.40 18.33
C TYR A 96 -8.62 -11.92 18.37
N ILE A 97 -7.56 -12.69 18.18
CA ILE A 97 -7.63 -14.16 18.18
C ILE A 97 -7.99 -14.68 19.58
N GLN A 98 -7.42 -14.09 20.63
CA GLN A 98 -7.76 -14.46 22.01
C GLN A 98 -9.23 -14.18 22.31
N ALA A 99 -9.76 -13.01 21.93
CA ALA A 99 -11.16 -12.67 22.10
C ALA A 99 -12.07 -13.65 21.34
N ARG A 100 -11.74 -13.99 20.09
CA ARG A 100 -12.51 -14.95 19.29
C ARG A 100 -12.48 -16.35 19.90
N ASN A 101 -11.30 -16.83 20.28
CA ASN A 101 -11.13 -18.14 20.90
C ASN A 101 -11.86 -18.25 22.24
N LYS A 102 -11.91 -17.16 23.02
CA LYS A 102 -12.66 -17.09 24.28
C LYS A 102 -14.16 -17.34 24.05
N VAL A 103 -14.75 -16.73 23.02
CA VAL A 103 -16.17 -16.96 22.68
C VAL A 103 -16.39 -18.38 22.17
N ALA A 104 -15.49 -18.88 21.31
CA ALA A 104 -15.59 -20.24 20.76
C ALA A 104 -15.45 -21.34 21.82
N ALA A 105 -14.63 -21.11 22.85
CA ALA A 105 -14.36 -22.07 23.92
C ALA A 105 -15.45 -22.12 25.02
N GLU A 106 -16.39 -21.18 25.06
CA GLU A 106 -17.48 -21.19 26.05
C GLU A 106 -18.42 -22.37 25.82
N ALA A 107 -18.43 -23.35 26.71
CA ALA A 107 -19.21 -24.58 26.55
C ALA A 107 -20.73 -24.36 26.72
N ASN A 108 -21.14 -23.37 27.50
CA ASN A 108 -22.55 -23.09 27.76
C ASN A 108 -23.15 -22.25 26.61
N PRO A 109 -24.18 -22.75 25.90
CA PRO A 109 -24.74 -22.05 24.74
C PRO A 109 -25.44 -20.74 25.09
N ILE A 110 -26.01 -20.61 26.30
CA ILE A 110 -26.66 -19.37 26.76
C ILE A 110 -25.60 -18.31 27.02
N ARG A 111 -24.55 -18.64 27.79
CA ARG A 111 -23.43 -17.70 28.03
C ARG A 111 -22.74 -17.32 26.73
N ARG A 112 -22.54 -18.27 25.82
CA ARG A 112 -21.94 -18.01 24.51
C ARG A 112 -22.78 -17.01 23.69
N ALA A 113 -24.11 -17.11 23.75
CA ALA A 113 -25.00 -16.17 23.07
C ALA A 113 -24.98 -14.76 23.70
N GLU A 114 -24.68 -14.65 25.00
CA GLU A 114 -24.49 -13.36 25.70
C GLU A 114 -23.11 -12.74 25.42
N MET A 115 -22.12 -13.55 25.05
CA MET A 115 -20.80 -13.07 24.68
C MET A 115 -20.84 -12.38 23.32
N HIS A 116 -20.20 -11.22 23.23
CA HIS A 116 -20.05 -10.50 21.98
C HIS A 116 -18.75 -10.95 21.30
N PRO A 117 -18.80 -11.61 20.13
CA PRO A 117 -17.59 -11.90 19.37
C PRO A 117 -16.88 -10.58 19.01
N PRO A 118 -15.54 -10.58 18.93
CA PRO A 118 -14.81 -9.37 18.58
C PRO A 118 -15.26 -8.91 17.19
N ASP A 119 -15.62 -7.63 17.10
CA ASP A 119 -16.06 -7.01 15.86
C ASP A 119 -14.92 -7.01 14.82
N PRO A 120 -15.08 -7.67 13.66
CA PRO A 120 -14.08 -7.66 12.59
C PRO A 120 -13.76 -6.24 12.11
N TRP A 121 -14.72 -5.32 12.16
CA TRP A 121 -14.51 -3.94 11.71
C TRP A 121 -13.57 -3.17 12.64
N SER A 122 -13.79 -3.27 13.94
CA SER A 122 -12.89 -2.74 14.95
C SER A 122 -11.46 -3.28 14.78
N PHE A 123 -11.31 -4.57 14.46
CA PHE A 123 -10.02 -5.18 14.16
C PHE A 123 -9.34 -4.54 12.95
N GLU A 124 -10.02 -4.43 11.80
CA GLU A 124 -9.46 -3.79 10.61
C GLU A 124 -9.06 -2.34 10.86
N ASN A 125 -9.83 -1.58 11.64
CA ASN A 125 -9.47 -0.21 12.02
C ASN A 125 -8.24 -0.14 12.93
N LEU A 126 -8.03 -1.12 13.80
CA LEU A 126 -6.81 -1.22 14.60
C LEU A 126 -5.61 -1.53 13.71
N ILE A 127 -5.76 -2.47 12.78
CA ILE A 127 -4.73 -2.81 11.79
C ILE A 127 -4.37 -1.58 10.94
N ALA A 128 -5.36 -0.90 10.35
CA ALA A 128 -5.13 0.30 9.55
C ALA A 128 -4.39 1.41 10.33
N ARG A 129 -4.64 1.54 11.64
CA ARG A 129 -3.89 2.49 12.49
C ARG A 129 -2.42 2.12 12.65
N VAL A 130 -2.09 0.83 12.72
CA VAL A 130 -0.70 0.35 12.80
C VAL A 130 0.08 0.65 11.52
N PHE A 131 -0.54 0.45 10.36
CA PHE A 131 0.11 0.73 9.06
C PHE A 131 0.05 2.21 8.66
N GLY A 132 -0.76 3.00 9.35
CA GLY A 132 -0.91 4.43 9.07
C GLY A 132 -1.61 4.71 7.72
N PRO A 133 -1.59 5.97 7.26
CA PRO A 133 -2.36 6.39 6.09
C PRO A 133 -1.89 5.77 4.78
N ASN A 134 -0.62 5.36 4.72
CA ASN A 134 0.01 4.85 3.51
C ASN A 134 -0.08 3.33 3.39
N GLY A 135 -0.40 2.61 4.46
CA GLY A 135 -0.36 1.15 4.47
C GLY A 135 1.07 0.57 4.53
N GLU A 136 2.07 1.41 4.79
CA GLU A 136 3.49 1.05 4.66
C GLU A 136 3.95 0.15 5.82
N PHE A 137 4.77 -0.85 5.50
CA PHE A 137 5.55 -1.60 6.46
C PHE A 137 7.00 -1.73 6.00
N VAL A 138 7.92 -1.62 6.96
CA VAL A 138 9.36 -1.53 6.69
C VAL A 138 10.10 -2.52 7.56
N ASP A 139 10.98 -3.33 6.98
CA ASP A 139 11.87 -4.27 7.69
C ASP A 139 11.15 -5.27 8.61
N TRP A 140 9.92 -5.67 8.25
CA TRP A 140 9.19 -6.68 9.01
C TRP A 140 9.81 -8.06 8.83
N THR A 141 9.91 -8.82 9.90
CA THR A 141 10.49 -10.16 9.89
C THR A 141 9.42 -11.25 9.76
N GLY A 142 9.63 -12.22 8.88
CA GLY A 142 8.63 -13.26 8.65
C GLY A 142 9.09 -14.35 7.71
N ARG A 143 8.19 -15.29 7.41
CA ARG A 143 8.41 -16.34 6.43
C ARG A 143 7.86 -15.93 5.09
N LEU A 144 8.59 -16.29 4.04
CA LEU A 144 8.15 -16.10 2.66
C LEU A 144 7.80 -17.43 2.02
N PHE A 145 6.72 -17.41 1.26
CA PHE A 145 6.30 -18.48 0.37
C PHE A 145 6.10 -17.86 -0.99
N PHE A 146 6.64 -18.48 -2.03
CA PHE A 146 6.41 -17.98 -3.37
C PHE A 146 6.21 -19.11 -4.36
N SER A 147 5.52 -18.77 -5.44
CA SER A 147 5.34 -19.63 -6.61
C SER A 147 5.49 -18.78 -7.87
N VAL A 148 5.86 -19.42 -8.97
CA VAL A 148 5.94 -18.76 -10.28
C VAL A 148 4.70 -19.14 -11.08
N THR A 149 4.01 -18.16 -11.61
CA THR A 149 2.84 -18.34 -12.49
C THR A 149 3.07 -17.55 -13.78
N GLY A 150 3.40 -18.24 -14.88
CA GLY A 150 3.73 -17.59 -16.14
C GLY A 150 5.01 -16.75 -16.02
N SER A 151 4.91 -15.45 -16.27
CA SER A 151 6.02 -14.49 -16.15
C SER A 151 6.15 -13.82 -14.79
N ASP A 152 5.30 -14.19 -13.83
CA ASP A 152 5.14 -13.46 -12.57
C ASP A 152 5.39 -14.35 -11.35
N VAL A 153 5.85 -13.73 -10.28
CA VAL A 153 6.03 -14.34 -8.97
C VAL A 153 4.84 -13.96 -8.08
N VAL A 154 4.17 -14.98 -7.54
CA VAL A 154 3.19 -14.83 -6.46
C VAL A 154 3.93 -15.04 -5.15
N LEU A 155 4.00 -13.99 -4.33
CA LEU A 155 4.68 -13.92 -3.06
C LEU A 155 3.65 -13.79 -1.93
N THR A 156 3.81 -14.62 -0.91
CA THR A 156 3.06 -14.59 0.34
C THR A 156 4.03 -14.43 1.50
N PHE A 157 3.79 -13.41 2.33
CA PHE A 157 4.57 -13.11 3.52
C PHE A 157 3.75 -13.38 4.77
N GLN A 158 4.35 -14.08 5.74
CA GLN A 158 3.77 -14.34 7.06
C GLN A 158 4.63 -13.67 8.13
N PRO A 159 4.18 -12.55 8.72
CA PRO A 159 4.89 -11.88 9.81
C PRO A 159 5.11 -12.81 11.00
N THR A 160 6.28 -12.71 11.63
CA THR A 160 6.60 -13.46 12.85
C THR A 160 5.93 -12.78 14.04
N CYS A 161 4.89 -13.40 14.60
CA CYS A 161 4.15 -12.89 15.76
C CYS A 161 4.21 -13.80 17.02
N GLY A 162 5.11 -14.78 17.04
CA GLY A 162 5.42 -15.62 18.21
C GLY A 162 4.32 -16.56 18.73
N SER A 163 3.05 -16.39 18.32
CA SER A 163 1.88 -17.03 18.94
C SER A 163 1.20 -18.10 18.08
N GLY A 164 1.87 -18.60 17.04
CA GLY A 164 1.32 -19.58 16.09
C GLY A 164 0.15 -19.05 15.23
N SER A 165 -0.25 -17.80 15.46
CA SER A 165 -1.25 -17.07 14.70
C SER A 165 -0.56 -16.35 13.54
N SER A 166 -0.94 -16.68 12.30
CA SER A 166 -0.37 -16.06 11.11
C SER A 166 -1.45 -15.46 10.22
N ILE A 167 -1.45 -14.14 10.11
CA ILE A 167 -2.01 -13.46 8.95
C ILE A 167 -0.97 -13.52 7.83
N SER A 168 -1.45 -13.69 6.59
CA SER A 168 -0.59 -13.70 5.41
C SER A 168 -0.88 -12.47 4.55
N PHE A 169 0.17 -11.80 4.10
CA PHE A 169 0.12 -10.73 3.11
C PHE A 169 0.49 -11.32 1.75
N THR A 170 -0.33 -11.12 0.72
CA THR A 170 -0.07 -11.72 -0.60
C THR A 170 -0.10 -10.66 -1.69
N ASN A 171 0.78 -10.75 -2.68
CA ASN A 171 0.77 -9.81 -3.79
C ASN A 171 -0.27 -10.17 -4.88
N GLY A 172 -0.77 -11.39 -4.87
CA GLY A 172 -1.75 -11.85 -5.84
C GLY A 172 -2.48 -13.09 -5.34
N TYR A 173 -3.62 -13.37 -5.97
CA TYR A 173 -4.32 -14.62 -5.78
C TYR A 173 -4.10 -15.53 -6.99
N PRO A 174 -3.63 -16.78 -6.81
CA PRO A 174 -3.48 -17.72 -7.92
C PRO A 174 -4.82 -18.00 -8.63
N ALA A 175 -5.91 -18.01 -7.87
CA ALA A 175 -7.25 -18.36 -8.38
C ALA A 175 -7.99 -17.20 -9.07
N ASP A 176 -7.54 -15.95 -8.91
CA ASP A 176 -8.22 -14.78 -9.46
C ASP A 176 -7.21 -13.82 -10.11
N GLN A 177 -6.77 -14.20 -11.33
CA GLN A 177 -5.88 -13.38 -12.16
C GLN A 177 -6.48 -11.99 -12.50
N ARG A 178 -7.79 -11.79 -12.32
CA ARG A 178 -8.44 -10.49 -12.57
C ARG A 178 -8.32 -9.56 -11.37
N ALA A 179 -8.14 -10.10 -10.16
CA ALA A 179 -8.00 -9.33 -8.94
C ALA A 179 -6.55 -8.98 -8.59
N SER A 180 -5.53 -9.54 -9.27
CA SER A 180 -4.16 -9.06 -9.11
C SER A 180 -4.03 -7.70 -9.78
N VAL A 181 -4.17 -6.65 -8.97
CA VAL A 181 -3.91 -5.28 -9.38
C VAL A 181 -2.50 -5.23 -9.97
N ARG A 182 -2.31 -4.62 -11.15
CA ARG A 182 -0.99 -4.46 -11.81
C ARG A 182 0.13 -4.04 -10.85
N ALA A 183 -0.20 -3.27 -9.82
CA ALA A 183 0.72 -2.77 -8.80
C ALA A 183 1.37 -3.87 -7.93
N ALA A 184 0.77 -5.04 -7.80
CA ALA A 184 1.27 -6.12 -6.94
C ALA A 184 1.91 -7.27 -7.73
N HIS A 185 2.02 -7.18 -9.07
CA HIS A 185 2.73 -8.18 -9.85
C HIS A 185 4.24 -8.04 -9.62
N ILE A 186 4.92 -9.16 -9.42
CA ILE A 186 6.39 -9.23 -9.33
C ILE A 186 6.90 -9.92 -10.60
N PRO A 187 7.36 -9.19 -11.62
CA PRO A 187 7.90 -9.80 -12.83
C PRO A 187 9.13 -10.67 -12.50
N LEU A 188 9.29 -11.79 -13.20
CA LEU A 188 10.47 -12.67 -13.08
C LEU A 188 11.81 -11.96 -13.38
N SER A 189 11.77 -10.88 -14.14
CA SER A 189 12.92 -10.03 -14.46
C SER A 189 13.16 -8.91 -13.44
N SER A 190 12.35 -8.81 -12.40
CA SER A 190 12.48 -7.75 -11.40
C SER A 190 13.63 -8.02 -10.43
N PRO A 191 14.24 -6.97 -9.85
CA PRO A 191 15.23 -7.13 -8.79
C PRO A 191 14.72 -7.96 -7.60
N LEU A 192 13.42 -7.84 -7.29
CA LEU A 192 12.78 -8.60 -6.21
C LEU A 192 12.76 -10.11 -6.52
N ALA A 193 12.46 -10.49 -7.77
CA ALA A 193 12.52 -11.87 -8.22
C ALA A 193 13.94 -12.43 -8.18
N GLU A 194 14.97 -11.62 -8.49
CA GLU A 194 16.37 -12.03 -8.36
C GLU A 194 16.71 -12.37 -6.90
N LYS A 195 16.33 -11.50 -5.96
CA LYS A 195 16.53 -11.77 -4.52
C LYS A 195 15.83 -13.03 -4.04
N LEU A 196 14.66 -13.35 -4.61
CA LEU A 196 13.94 -14.59 -4.31
C LEU A 196 14.62 -15.84 -4.88
N ARG A 197 15.47 -15.74 -5.91
CA ARG A 197 16.25 -16.89 -6.41
C ARG A 197 17.30 -17.33 -5.41
N GLU A 198 17.84 -16.38 -4.65
CA GLU A 198 18.84 -16.64 -3.60
C GLU A 198 18.19 -17.06 -2.26
N ALA A 199 16.85 -16.97 -2.16
CA ALA A 199 16.11 -17.30 -0.96
C ALA A 199 16.12 -18.81 -0.67
N SER A 200 16.55 -19.17 0.54
CA SER A 200 16.43 -20.55 1.02
C SER A 200 14.98 -20.85 1.46
N PRO A 201 14.40 -21.99 1.06
CA PRO A 201 13.08 -22.41 1.51
C PRO A 201 12.98 -22.42 3.04
N GLY A 202 11.92 -21.81 3.58
CA GLY A 202 11.69 -21.78 5.03
C GLY A 202 12.54 -20.77 5.82
N GLY A 203 13.38 -19.97 5.14
CA GLY A 203 14.15 -18.90 5.77
C GLY A 203 13.27 -17.78 6.36
N VAL A 204 13.85 -17.03 7.30
CA VAL A 204 13.26 -15.79 7.82
C VAL A 204 13.81 -14.63 7.02
N PHE A 205 12.92 -13.74 6.59
CA PHE A 205 13.23 -12.58 5.76
C PHE A 205 12.77 -11.30 6.44
N ARG A 206 13.52 -10.23 6.19
CA ARG A 206 13.07 -8.84 6.35
C ARG A 206 12.39 -8.41 5.07
N VAL A 207 11.21 -7.83 5.21
CA VAL A 207 10.30 -7.51 4.10
C VAL A 207 9.74 -6.11 4.32
N SER A 208 9.75 -5.33 3.25
CA SER A 208 9.14 -4.00 3.20
C SER A 208 8.13 -3.94 2.06
N GLY A 209 7.12 -3.09 2.21
CA GLY A 209 6.08 -2.93 1.21
C GLY A 209 4.92 -2.07 1.69
N ASP A 210 3.86 -2.10 0.89
CA ASP A 210 2.61 -1.38 1.16
C ASP A 210 1.45 -2.36 1.17
N LEU A 211 0.53 -2.21 2.12
CA LEU A 211 -0.72 -2.94 2.17
C LEU A 211 -1.84 -2.18 1.46
N PHE A 212 -2.66 -2.95 0.74
CA PHE A 212 -3.82 -2.46 0.02
C PHE A 212 -5.08 -3.17 0.51
N ALA A 213 -6.13 -2.38 0.69
CA ALA A 213 -7.47 -2.93 0.77
C ALA A 213 -7.81 -3.52 -0.61
N ARG A 214 -8.36 -4.74 -0.61
CA ARG A 214 -8.82 -5.43 -1.82
C ARG A 214 -10.09 -4.75 -2.33
N ASP A 215 -10.07 -3.49 -2.76
CA ASP A 215 -11.24 -2.90 -3.39
C ASP A 215 -11.10 -2.78 -4.90
N ARG A 216 -12.23 -2.94 -5.59
CA ARG A 216 -12.27 -3.11 -7.05
C ARG A 216 -11.54 -1.97 -7.75
N ALA A 217 -10.53 -2.34 -8.53
CA ALA A 217 -9.96 -1.59 -9.65
C ALA A 217 -9.64 -0.10 -9.39
N GLY A 218 -8.41 0.18 -8.94
CA GLY A 218 -7.79 1.49 -9.12
C GLY A 218 -7.33 2.14 -7.81
N THR A 219 -6.01 2.15 -7.60
CA THR A 219 -5.26 3.16 -6.82
C THR A 219 -5.66 3.44 -5.36
N SER A 220 -6.45 2.59 -4.71
CA SER A 220 -6.92 2.89 -3.36
C SER A 220 -5.92 2.43 -2.29
N HIS A 221 -5.14 3.37 -1.76
CA HIS A 221 -4.48 3.24 -0.46
C HIS A 221 -5.53 2.92 0.63
N MET A 222 -5.14 2.27 1.72
CA MET A 222 -6.02 1.77 2.80
C MET A 222 -6.99 2.79 3.42
N THR A 223 -6.96 4.07 3.06
CA THR A 223 -7.55 5.17 3.83
C THR A 223 -8.60 6.04 3.16
N SER A 224 -9.14 5.69 2.00
CA SER A 224 -10.39 6.34 1.57
C SER A 224 -11.57 5.79 2.37
N ALA A 225 -12.03 6.54 3.37
CA ALA A 225 -13.22 6.25 4.18
C ALA A 225 -14.50 6.00 3.34
N GLY A 226 -14.50 6.36 2.05
CA GLY A 226 -15.61 6.09 1.12
C GLY A 226 -15.68 4.65 0.58
N ASN A 227 -14.57 3.91 0.57
CA ASN A 227 -14.49 2.53 0.04
C ASN A 227 -14.73 1.44 1.12
N GLN A 228 -15.19 1.87 2.30
CA GLN A 228 -15.36 1.04 3.48
C GLN A 228 -16.69 0.23 3.50
N SER A 229 -17.66 0.60 2.67
CA SER A 229 -18.96 -0.10 2.55
C SER A 229 -18.86 -1.46 1.86
N ASP A 230 -17.91 -1.63 0.94
CA ASP A 230 -17.79 -2.84 0.11
C ASP A 230 -17.05 -3.95 0.86
N ALA A 231 -16.12 -3.60 1.75
CA ALA A 231 -15.53 -4.53 2.72
C ALA A 231 -16.62 -5.11 3.64
N ARG A 232 -17.54 -4.27 4.11
CA ARG A 232 -18.68 -4.65 4.96
C ARG A 232 -19.60 -5.66 4.29
N GLN A 233 -19.99 -5.45 3.03
CA GLN A 233 -20.83 -6.41 2.28
C GLN A 233 -20.17 -7.78 2.09
N ARG A 234 -18.84 -7.86 1.96
CA ARG A 234 -18.13 -9.13 1.82
C ARG A 234 -18.08 -9.93 3.12
N PHE A 235 -17.93 -9.24 4.27
CA PHE A 235 -17.99 -9.90 5.57
C PHE A 235 -19.41 -10.35 5.93
N GLU A 236 -20.42 -9.53 5.66
CA GLU A 236 -21.83 -9.88 5.86
C GLU A 236 -22.25 -11.07 4.97
N GLY A 237 -21.78 -11.13 3.71
CA GLY A 237 -22.01 -12.26 2.81
C GLY A 237 -21.28 -13.55 3.20
N ALA A 238 -20.10 -13.46 3.80
CA ALA A 238 -19.34 -14.63 4.30
C ALA A 238 -19.91 -15.17 5.63
N GLN A 239 -20.47 -14.32 6.49
CA GLN A 239 -21.12 -14.73 7.74
C GLN A 239 -22.37 -15.58 7.54
N ALA A 240 -23.06 -15.47 6.39
CA ALA A 240 -24.22 -16.30 6.07
C ALA A 240 -23.90 -17.81 5.98
N ASN A 241 -22.62 -18.17 5.84
CA ASN A 241 -22.11 -19.54 5.94
C ASN A 241 -21.29 -19.71 7.24
N ALA A 242 -21.97 -19.64 8.38
CA ALA A 242 -21.38 -19.57 9.74
C ALA A 242 -20.50 -20.76 10.20
N ALA A 243 -20.15 -21.70 9.31
CA ALA A 243 -19.17 -22.77 9.55
C ALA A 243 -17.89 -22.66 8.70
N ALA A 244 -17.84 -21.74 7.71
CA ALA A 244 -16.69 -21.59 6.83
C ALA A 244 -15.81 -20.40 7.26
N ASN A 245 -14.74 -20.71 8.01
CA ASN A 245 -13.44 -20.05 7.95
C ASN A 245 -13.42 -18.59 7.45
N VAL A 246 -13.89 -17.65 8.26
CA VAL A 246 -13.49 -16.23 8.20
C VAL A 246 -12.05 -16.07 8.74
N THR A 247 -11.17 -17.05 8.48
CA THR A 247 -9.92 -17.27 9.22
C THR A 247 -8.72 -16.47 8.72
N ASN A 248 -8.86 -15.59 7.73
CA ASN A 248 -7.78 -14.67 7.47
C ASN A 248 -8.24 -13.49 6.61
N PRO A 249 -8.23 -12.25 7.10
CA PRO A 249 -8.15 -11.12 6.21
C PRO A 249 -6.83 -11.26 5.44
N GLN A 250 -6.94 -11.62 4.17
CA GLN A 250 -5.78 -11.67 3.29
C GLN A 250 -5.59 -10.27 2.74
N TYR A 251 -4.61 -9.59 3.31
CA TYR A 251 -4.19 -8.27 2.82
C TYR A 251 -3.42 -8.45 1.52
N LEU A 252 -3.75 -7.61 0.55
CA LEU A 252 -2.92 -7.50 -0.65
C LEU A 252 -1.69 -6.65 -0.30
N ALA A 253 -0.51 -7.06 -0.74
CA ALA A 253 0.73 -6.34 -0.50
C ALA A 253 1.51 -6.10 -1.78
N GLN A 254 2.03 -4.90 -1.94
CA GLN A 254 3.08 -4.59 -2.91
C GLN A 254 4.41 -4.63 -2.17
N PHE A 255 5.19 -5.67 -2.43
CA PHE A 255 6.50 -5.82 -1.81
C PHE A 255 7.51 -4.94 -2.54
N THR A 256 8.19 -4.09 -1.78
CA THR A 256 9.18 -3.13 -2.29
C THR A 256 10.60 -3.59 -2.04
N ASP A 257 10.82 -4.34 -0.94
CA ASP A 257 12.13 -4.88 -0.62
C ASP A 257 12.06 -6.22 0.13
N LEU A 258 13.11 -7.01 -0.06
CA LEU A 258 13.36 -8.29 0.59
C LEU A 258 14.84 -8.40 0.97
N ALA A 259 15.12 -8.93 2.15
CA ALA A 259 16.46 -9.30 2.56
C ALA A 259 16.39 -10.53 3.49
N ALA A 260 17.42 -11.38 3.46
CA ALA A 260 17.56 -12.38 4.51
C ALA A 260 17.63 -11.67 5.87
N ALA A 261 16.90 -12.19 6.86
CA ALA A 261 17.14 -11.80 8.25
C ALA A 261 18.47 -12.44 8.63
N GLY A 262 19.55 -11.64 8.64
CA GLY A 262 20.88 -12.12 9.05
C GLY A 262 20.80 -12.80 10.41
N HIS A 263 21.53 -13.91 10.56
CA HIS A 263 21.69 -14.61 11.82
C HIS A 263 22.42 -13.77 12.86
#